data_AF-A0A8I0SPG5-F1
#
_entry.id   AF-A0A8I0SPG5-F1
#
_cell.length_a   1.000
_cell.length_b   1.000
_cell.length_c   1.000
_cell.angle_alpha   90.00
_cell.angle_beta   90.00
_cell.angle_gamma   90.00
#
_symmetry.space_group_name_H-M   'P 1'
#
loop_
_entity.id
_entity.type
_entity.pdbx_description
1 polymer ?
#
loop_
_entity_poly.entity_id
_entity_poly.type
_entity_poly.pdbx_seq_one_letter_code
_entity_poly.pdbx_strand_id
1 'polypeptide(L)'
;MTRILYLFIVLAVVMLTLRSKRSIFQWINGVLVLLARFLSIFPVLRERFASAQALFNLPPPPNKTCLWLYFNSIIKYSIISARIYIVMVAIGIDFSYWHIFFGTPMIQIILLLGVTFGGIGASDAGWFFFLFSFGVDKNDIGNFLILERILSLGALSFVTFSSYLYYRAQVAYGTVRDGQTP
;
A
#
# COMPACT_ATOMS: atom_id res chain seq x y z
N MET A 1 6.46 22.57 21.71
CA MET A 1 6.61 21.40 22.61
C MET A 1 5.85 20.16 22.14
N THR A 2 4.57 20.26 21.78
CA THR A 2 3.74 19.13 21.32
C THR A 2 4.34 18.31 20.17
N ARG A 3 4.94 18.95 19.16
CA ARG A 3 5.57 18.26 18.00
C ARG A 3 6.77 17.36 18.36
N ILE A 4 7.55 17.75 19.37
CA ILE A 4 8.71 16.96 19.84
C ILE A 4 8.23 15.73 20.61
N LEU A 5 7.17 15.88 21.41
CA LEU A 5 6.56 14.80 22.17
C LEU A 5 6.00 13.70 21.23
N TYR A 6 5.32 14.08 20.14
CA TYR A 6 4.83 13.14 19.14
C TYR A 6 5.97 12.36 18.48
N LEU A 7 7.09 13.02 18.20
CA LEU A 7 8.25 12.39 17.59
C LEU A 7 8.85 11.34 18.53
N PHE A 8 8.95 11.63 19.83
CA PHE A 8 9.40 10.67 20.85
C PHE A 8 8.43 9.50 21.05
N ILE A 9 7.12 9.74 21.01
CA ILE A 9 6.11 8.68 21.12
C ILE A 9 6.18 7.76 19.91
N VAL A 10 6.28 8.30 18.69
CA VAL A 10 6.44 7.51 17.47
C VAL A 10 7.75 6.71 17.52
N LEU A 11 8.86 7.33 17.94
CA LEU A 11 10.15 6.65 18.07
C LEU A 11 10.11 5.54 19.13
N ALA A 12 9.43 5.78 20.26
CA ALA A 12 9.25 4.81 21.33
C ALA A 12 8.37 3.64 20.89
N VAL A 13 7.27 3.91 20.18
CA VAL A 13 6.42 2.88 19.58
C VAL A 13 7.23 2.06 18.59
N VAL A 14 7.95 2.71 17.66
CA VAL A 14 8.83 2.05 16.67
C VAL A 14 9.89 1.19 17.35
N MET A 15 10.58 1.69 18.38
CA MET A 15 11.57 0.95 19.18
C MET A 15 10.96 -0.24 19.93
N LEU A 16 9.77 -0.06 20.54
CA LEU A 16 9.03 -1.12 21.22
C LEU A 16 8.57 -2.20 20.24
N THR A 17 8.12 -1.81 19.05
CA THR A 17 7.82 -2.73 17.96
C THR A 17 9.09 -3.49 17.54
N LEU A 18 10.19 -2.81 17.23
CA LEU A 18 11.43 -3.46 16.76
C LEU A 18 12.05 -4.41 17.81
N ARG A 19 11.90 -4.13 19.10
CA ARG A 19 12.43 -4.95 20.19
C ARG A 19 11.66 -6.24 20.40
N SER A 20 10.35 -6.26 20.12
CA SER A 20 9.49 -7.40 20.42
C SER A 20 9.06 -8.14 19.16
N LYS A 21 10.03 -8.76 18.47
CA LYS A 21 9.79 -9.59 17.26
C LYS A 21 8.65 -10.59 17.45
N ARG A 22 8.62 -11.23 18.63
CA ARG A 22 7.63 -12.25 18.98
C ARG A 22 6.26 -11.62 19.20
N SER A 23 6.19 -10.46 19.84
CA SER A 23 4.92 -9.78 20.07
C SER A 23 4.34 -9.21 18.77
N ILE A 24 5.13 -8.58 17.89
CA ILE A 24 4.60 -8.13 16.58
C ILE A 24 4.09 -9.30 15.77
N PHE A 25 4.88 -10.38 15.62
CA PHE A 25 4.42 -11.53 14.84
C PHE A 25 3.18 -12.16 15.48
N GLN A 26 3.08 -12.20 16.81
CA GLN A 26 1.88 -12.65 17.52
C GLN A 26 0.70 -11.70 17.32
N TRP A 27 0.92 -10.38 17.27
CA TRP A 27 -0.13 -9.38 17.05
C TRP A 27 -0.63 -9.41 15.60
N ILE A 28 0.29 -9.46 14.63
CA ILE A 28 -0.03 -9.63 13.21
C ILE A 28 -0.77 -10.95 13.02
N ASN A 29 -0.27 -12.06 13.57
CA ASN A 29 -0.98 -13.34 13.51
C ASN A 29 -2.35 -13.28 14.21
N GLY A 30 -2.45 -12.57 15.34
CA GLY A 30 -3.71 -12.38 16.05
C GLY A 30 -4.74 -11.59 15.24
N VAL A 31 -4.33 -10.47 14.64
CA VAL A 31 -5.15 -9.64 13.74
C VAL A 31 -5.54 -10.45 12.50
N LEU A 32 -4.61 -11.21 11.92
CA LEU A 32 -4.89 -12.05 10.77
C LEU A 32 -5.85 -13.20 11.11
N VAL A 33 -5.76 -13.80 12.30
CA VAL A 33 -6.70 -14.84 12.76
C VAL A 33 -8.09 -14.25 13.01
N LEU A 34 -8.17 -13.06 13.60
CA LEU A 34 -9.43 -12.34 13.79
C LEU A 34 -10.06 -11.97 12.44
N LEU A 35 -9.26 -11.42 11.52
CA LEU A 35 -9.67 -11.13 10.15
C LEU A 35 -10.08 -12.41 9.42
N ALA A 36 -9.31 -13.49 9.53
CA ALA A 36 -9.64 -14.77 8.91
C ALA A 36 -10.98 -15.32 9.44
N ARG A 37 -11.25 -15.19 10.75
CA ARG A 37 -12.56 -15.56 11.32
C ARG A 37 -13.69 -14.70 10.76
N PHE A 38 -13.51 -13.38 10.73
CA PHE A 38 -14.52 -12.47 10.19
C PHE A 38 -14.78 -12.72 8.69
N LEU A 39 -13.71 -12.89 7.92
CA LEU A 39 -13.77 -13.11 6.47
C LEU A 39 -14.17 -14.54 6.10
N SER A 40 -14.05 -15.52 7.01
CA SER A 40 -14.53 -16.89 6.80
C SER A 40 -16.05 -17.00 6.66
N ILE A 41 -16.78 -15.94 7.02
CA ILE A 41 -18.21 -15.77 6.72
C ILE A 41 -18.44 -15.77 5.20
N PHE A 42 -17.47 -15.29 4.41
CA PHE A 42 -17.55 -15.24 2.96
C PHE A 42 -16.70 -16.36 2.32
N PRO A 43 -17.30 -17.33 1.61
CA PRO A 43 -16.59 -18.51 1.12
C PRO A 43 -15.44 -18.17 0.14
N VAL A 44 -15.59 -17.15 -0.69
CA VAL A 44 -14.56 -16.69 -1.65
C VAL A 44 -13.32 -16.13 -0.95
N LEU A 45 -13.49 -15.46 0.19
CA LEU A 45 -12.38 -14.87 0.93
C LEU A 45 -11.63 -15.92 1.75
N ARG A 46 -12.31 -16.99 2.17
CA ARG A 46 -11.72 -18.10 2.92
C ARG A 46 -10.58 -18.78 2.16
N GLU A 47 -10.74 -19.03 0.86
CA GLU A 47 -9.70 -19.68 0.03
C GLU A 47 -8.47 -18.78 -0.18
N ARG A 48 -8.69 -17.48 -0.38
CA ARG A 48 -7.61 -16.48 -0.48
C ARG A 48 -6.84 -16.33 0.83
N PHE A 49 -7.54 -16.43 1.96
CA PHE A 49 -6.90 -16.38 3.27
C PHE A 49 -6.18 -17.67 3.62
N ALA A 50 -6.67 -18.85 3.21
CA ALA A 50 -5.99 -20.11 3.46
C ALA A 50 -4.62 -20.15 2.76
N SER A 51 -4.55 -19.64 1.52
CA SER A 51 -3.29 -19.50 0.79
C SER A 51 -2.36 -18.44 1.41
N ALA A 52 -2.91 -17.33 1.93
CA ALA A 52 -2.13 -16.37 2.71
C ALA A 52 -1.62 -16.97 4.04
N GLN A 53 -2.45 -17.75 4.75
CA GLN A 53 -2.12 -18.38 6.03
C GLN A 53 -0.98 -19.40 5.90
N ALA A 54 -0.89 -20.10 4.76
CA ALA A 54 0.25 -20.97 4.46
C ALA A 54 1.58 -20.21 4.42
N LEU A 55 1.60 -18.95 3.94
CA LEU A 55 2.80 -18.10 3.98
C LEU A 55 3.19 -17.67 5.40
N PHE A 56 2.22 -17.58 6.32
CA PHE A 56 2.48 -17.21 7.72
C PHE A 56 2.98 -18.37 8.60
N ASN A 57 2.93 -19.60 8.10
CA ASN A 57 3.57 -20.75 8.75
C ASN A 57 5.08 -20.83 8.47
N LEU A 58 5.63 -19.92 7.66
CA LEU A 58 7.07 -19.84 7.43
C LEU A 58 7.79 -19.34 8.69
N PRO A 59 9.01 -19.85 8.97
CA PRO A 59 9.81 -19.35 10.08
C PRO A 59 10.06 -17.84 9.89
N PRO A 60 10.03 -17.05 10.98
CA PRO A 60 10.20 -15.61 10.88
C PRO A 60 11.57 -15.29 10.24
N PRO A 61 11.62 -14.38 9.25
CA PRO A 61 12.87 -14.06 8.59
C PRO A 61 13.88 -13.42 9.57
N PRO A 62 15.19 -13.43 9.24
CA PRO A 62 16.22 -12.79 10.06
C PRO A 62 15.93 -11.30 10.29
N ASN A 63 16.33 -10.75 11.44
CA ASN A 63 16.02 -9.35 11.82
C ASN A 63 16.47 -8.34 10.78
N LYS A 64 17.64 -8.58 10.18
CA LYS A 64 18.22 -7.71 9.16
C LYS A 64 17.27 -7.60 7.96
N THR A 65 16.69 -8.72 7.55
CA THR A 65 15.70 -8.79 6.48
C THR A 65 14.40 -8.09 6.88
N CYS A 66 13.87 -8.33 8.09
CA CYS A 66 12.66 -7.63 8.56
C CYS A 66 12.85 -6.10 8.60
N LEU A 67 13.99 -5.65 9.13
CA LEU A 67 14.32 -4.23 9.23
C LEU A 67 14.49 -3.62 7.84
N TRP A 68 15.16 -4.31 6.92
CA TRP A 68 15.29 -3.88 5.53
C TRP A 68 13.94 -3.80 4.80
N LEU A 69 13.05 -4.78 4.99
CA LEU A 69 11.68 -4.76 4.45
C LEU A 69 10.86 -3.60 5.04
N TYR A 70 11.00 -3.34 6.33
CA TYR A 70 10.34 -2.22 7.00
C TYR A 70 10.81 -0.88 6.45
N PHE A 71 12.12 -0.67 6.31
CA PHE A 71 12.68 0.55 5.72
C PHE A 71 12.24 0.74 4.27
N ASN A 72 12.27 -0.31 3.45
CA ASN A 72 11.75 -0.23 2.08
C ASN A 72 10.26 0.09 2.04
N SER A 73 9.48 -0.44 2.99
CA SER A 73 8.05 -0.12 3.09
C SER A 73 7.84 1.35 3.42
N ILE A 74 8.59 1.91 4.37
CA ILE A 74 8.56 3.35 4.68
C ILE A 74 8.90 4.16 3.43
N ILE A 75 10.02 3.86 2.75
CA ILE A 75 10.44 4.59 1.55
C ILE A 75 9.37 4.53 0.47
N LYS A 76 8.82 3.33 0.20
CA LYS A 76 7.73 3.13 -0.75
C LYS A 76 6.51 3.98 -0.39
N TYR A 77 6.05 3.95 0.87
CA TYR A 77 4.88 4.72 1.29
C TYR A 77 5.15 6.22 1.32
N SER A 78 6.37 6.68 1.61
CA SER A 78 6.78 8.08 1.46
C SER A 78 6.64 8.54 0.01
N ILE A 79 7.13 7.74 -0.96
CA ILE A 79 7.04 8.07 -2.39
C ILE A 79 5.57 8.11 -2.85
N ILE A 80 4.76 7.13 -2.45
CA ILE A 80 3.32 7.12 -2.76
C ILE A 80 2.62 8.35 -2.17
N SER A 81 2.91 8.68 -0.91
CA SER A 81 2.32 9.84 -0.23
C SER A 81 2.75 11.15 -0.89
N ALA A 82 4.02 11.28 -1.28
CA ALA A 82 4.54 12.44 -2.01
C ALA A 82 3.86 12.60 -3.37
N ARG A 83 3.65 11.51 -4.12
CA ARG A 83 2.88 11.53 -5.37
C ARG A 83 1.47 12.07 -5.12
N ILE A 84 0.77 11.53 -4.13
CA ILE A 84 -0.61 11.94 -3.82
C ILE A 84 -0.67 13.41 -3.42
N TYR A 85 0.26 13.87 -2.59
CA TYR A 85 0.40 15.27 -2.23
C TYR A 85 0.60 16.18 -3.44
N ILE A 86 1.49 15.82 -4.37
CA ILE A 86 1.71 16.59 -5.59
C ILE A 86 0.43 16.68 -6.43
N VAL A 87 -0.32 15.58 -6.55
CA VAL A 87 -1.60 15.57 -7.27
C VAL A 87 -2.61 16.49 -6.60
N MET A 88 -2.73 16.46 -5.26
CA MET A 88 -3.63 17.34 -4.50
C MET A 88 -3.26 18.82 -4.64
N VAL A 89 -1.97 19.15 -4.59
CA VAL A 89 -1.49 20.52 -4.82
C VAL A 89 -1.78 20.97 -6.25
N ALA A 90 -1.62 20.09 -7.25
CA ALA A 90 -1.85 20.43 -8.65
C ALA A 90 -3.32 20.80 -8.96
N ILE A 91 -4.27 20.27 -8.19
CA ILE A 91 -5.70 20.60 -8.30
C ILE A 91 -6.15 21.69 -7.32
N GLY A 92 -5.21 22.31 -6.58
CA GLY A 92 -5.49 23.41 -5.67
C GLY A 92 -6.02 23.02 -4.30
N ILE A 93 -5.93 21.75 -3.90
CA ILE A 93 -6.32 21.33 -2.54
C ILE A 93 -5.15 21.60 -1.59
N ASP A 94 -5.29 22.58 -0.71
CA ASP A 94 -4.33 22.84 0.37
C ASP A 94 -4.53 21.83 1.51
N PHE A 95 -3.78 20.74 1.45
CA PHE A 95 -3.83 19.68 2.45
C PHE A 95 -2.43 19.36 2.94
N SER A 96 -2.23 19.30 4.26
CA SER A 96 -0.89 19.05 4.81
C SER A 96 -0.36 17.66 4.44
N TYR A 97 0.87 17.64 3.91
CA TYR A 97 1.60 16.41 3.54
C TYR A 97 1.58 15.35 4.65
N TRP A 98 1.67 15.76 5.91
CA TRP A 98 1.70 14.82 7.03
C TRP A 98 0.39 14.04 7.18
N HIS A 99 -0.76 14.64 6.90
CA HIS A 99 -2.03 13.91 6.91
C HIS A 99 -2.04 12.85 5.82
N ILE A 100 -1.57 13.16 4.62
CA ILE A 100 -1.48 12.21 3.50
C ILE A 100 -0.51 11.08 3.84
N PHE A 101 0.65 11.41 4.43
CA PHE A 101 1.66 10.43 4.81
C PHE A 101 1.13 9.39 5.79
N PHE A 102 0.38 9.81 6.81
CA PHE A 102 -0.23 8.89 7.78
C PHE A 102 -1.55 8.26 7.28
N GLY A 103 -2.29 8.94 6.42
CA GLY A 103 -3.53 8.43 5.82
C GLY A 103 -3.28 7.31 4.80
N THR A 104 -2.21 7.42 4.01
CA THR A 104 -1.83 6.45 2.97
C THR A 104 -1.77 5.00 3.49
N PRO A 105 -0.99 4.67 4.56
CA PRO A 105 -0.94 3.29 5.06
C PRO A 105 -2.29 2.81 5.62
N MET A 106 -3.11 3.70 6.18
CA MET A 106 -4.46 3.34 6.65
C MET A 106 -5.36 2.92 5.48
N ILE A 107 -5.32 3.67 4.38
CA ILE A 107 -6.10 3.37 3.18
C ILE A 107 -5.60 2.10 2.49
N GLN A 108 -4.30 1.81 2.58
CA GLN A 108 -3.73 0.56 2.08
C GLN A 108 -4.21 -0.66 2.87
N ILE A 109 -4.49 -0.51 4.18
CA ILE A 109 -5.13 -1.57 4.95
C ILE A 109 -6.56 -1.82 4.46
N ILE A 110 -7.30 -0.78 4.07
CA ILE A 110 -8.64 -0.93 3.47
C ILE A 110 -8.56 -1.73 2.17
N LEU A 111 -7.53 -1.50 1.36
CA LEU A 111 -7.29 -2.29 0.14
C LEU A 111 -7.03 -3.78 0.41
N LEU A 112 -6.41 -4.13 1.54
CA LEU A 112 -6.24 -5.53 1.95
C LEU A 112 -7.58 -6.21 2.28
N LEU A 113 -8.58 -5.43 2.69
CA LEU A 113 -9.94 -5.92 2.93
C LEU A 113 -10.78 -5.99 1.64
N GLY A 114 -10.26 -5.46 0.53
CA GLY A 114 -10.98 -5.27 -0.73
C GLY A 114 -11.58 -6.56 -1.28
N VAL A 115 -12.91 -6.68 -1.16
CA VAL A 115 -13.72 -7.75 -1.76
C VAL A 115 -13.92 -7.51 -3.28
N THR A 116 -13.53 -6.34 -3.79
CA THR A 116 -13.71 -5.94 -5.19
C THR A 116 -12.54 -6.38 -6.08
N PHE A 117 -12.86 -6.75 -7.33
CA PHE A 117 -11.84 -7.09 -8.32
C PHE A 117 -10.93 -5.89 -8.59
N GLY A 118 -9.63 -6.07 -8.34
CA GLY A 118 -8.62 -5.03 -8.52
C GLY A 118 -8.64 -3.91 -7.46
N GLY A 119 -9.41 -4.05 -6.37
CA GLY A 119 -9.52 -3.01 -5.33
C GLY A 119 -10.17 -1.71 -5.80
N ILE A 120 -10.76 -1.72 -7.00
CA ILE A 120 -11.43 -0.57 -7.61
C ILE A 120 -12.61 -0.18 -6.71
N GLY A 121 -12.68 1.10 -6.36
CA GLY A 121 -13.69 1.65 -5.45
C GLY A 121 -13.36 1.54 -3.96
N ALA A 122 -12.64 0.52 -3.50
CA ALA A 122 -12.26 0.41 -2.08
C ALA A 122 -11.20 1.44 -1.68
N SER A 123 -10.16 1.62 -2.51
CA SER A 123 -9.20 2.71 -2.35
C SER A 123 -9.88 4.08 -2.39
N ASP A 124 -10.82 4.24 -3.32
CA ASP A 124 -11.45 5.52 -3.62
C ASP A 124 -12.38 5.92 -2.49
N ALA A 125 -13.15 4.97 -1.95
CA ALA A 125 -13.96 5.16 -0.77
C ALA A 125 -13.09 5.45 0.46
N GLY A 126 -11.94 4.78 0.60
CA GLY A 126 -10.98 5.06 1.66
C GLY A 126 -10.44 6.49 1.62
N TRP A 127 -10.00 6.95 0.45
CA TRP A 127 -9.56 8.34 0.24
C TRP A 127 -10.69 9.34 0.39
N PHE A 128 -11.88 9.03 -0.14
CA PHE A 128 -13.05 9.88 -0.01
C PHE A 128 -13.40 10.10 1.46
N PHE A 129 -13.54 9.01 2.22
CA PHE A 129 -13.85 9.07 3.64
C PHE A 129 -12.77 9.81 4.43
N PHE A 130 -11.50 9.50 4.16
CA PHE A 130 -10.36 10.16 4.79
C PHE A 130 -10.40 11.67 4.55
N LEU A 131 -10.42 12.14 3.30
CA LEU A 131 -10.41 13.57 2.97
C LEU A 131 -11.68 14.28 3.46
N PHE A 132 -12.84 13.64 3.33
CA PHE A 132 -14.11 14.18 3.83
C PHE A 132 -14.10 14.41 5.34
N SER A 133 -13.46 13.51 6.11
CA SER A 133 -13.32 13.66 7.56
C SER A 133 -12.46 14.85 8.00
N PHE A 134 -11.62 15.39 7.09
CA PHE A 134 -10.85 16.61 7.30
C PHE A 134 -11.51 17.84 6.66
N GLY A 135 -12.75 17.72 6.16
CA GLY A 135 -13.54 18.84 5.65
C GLY A 135 -13.20 19.29 4.23
N VAL A 136 -12.53 18.46 3.43
CA VAL A 136 -12.29 18.76 2.00
C VAL A 136 -13.62 18.70 1.23
N ASP A 137 -13.83 19.63 0.29
CA ASP A 137 -15.05 19.69 -0.50
C ASP A 137 -15.24 18.43 -1.36
N LYS A 138 -16.50 18.00 -1.52
CA LYS A 138 -16.82 16.77 -2.25
C LYS A 138 -16.43 16.84 -3.73
N ASN A 139 -16.52 18.01 -4.35
CA ASN A 139 -16.15 18.18 -5.75
C ASN A 139 -14.63 18.06 -5.92
N ASP A 140 -13.87 18.65 -5.00
CA ASP A 140 -12.41 18.58 -5.00
C ASP A 140 -11.91 17.15 -4.77
N ILE A 141 -12.53 16.42 -3.83
CA ILE A 141 -12.26 15.00 -3.63
C ILE A 141 -12.57 14.20 -4.90
N GLY A 142 -13.70 14.48 -5.57
CA GLY A 142 -14.06 13.83 -6.83
C GLY A 142 -13.01 14.05 -7.92
N ASN A 143 -12.59 15.31 -8.11
CA ASN A 143 -11.55 15.68 -9.06
C ASN A 143 -10.20 15.00 -8.75
N PHE A 144 -9.82 14.98 -7.46
CA PHE A 144 -8.64 14.27 -6.98
C PHE A 144 -8.68 12.79 -7.36
N LEU A 145 -9.76 12.08 -7.05
CA LEU A 145 -9.88 10.64 -7.31
C LEU A 145 -9.85 10.31 -8.80
N ILE A 146 -10.51 11.12 -9.63
CA ILE A 146 -10.50 10.96 -11.09
C ILE A 146 -9.08 11.16 -11.64
N LEU A 147 -8.41 12.23 -11.22
CA LEU A 147 -7.06 12.54 -11.70
C LEU A 147 -6.04 11.49 -11.23
N GLU A 148 -6.13 11.04 -9.98
CA GLU A 148 -5.30 9.96 -9.44
C GLU A 148 -5.44 8.69 -10.28
N ARG A 149 -6.67 8.33 -10.68
CA ARG A 149 -6.94 7.16 -11.52
C ARG A 149 -6.35 7.31 -12.91
N ILE A 150 -6.55 8.46 -13.57
CA ILE A 150 -5.99 8.73 -14.91
C ILE A 150 -4.47 8.62 -14.88
N LEU A 151 -3.82 9.22 -13.89
CA LEU A 151 -2.36 9.17 -13.74
C LEU A 151 -1.87 7.75 -13.46
N SER A 152 -2.52 7.01 -12.56
CA SER A 152 -2.15 5.64 -12.22
C SER A 152 -2.34 4.68 -13.41
N LEU A 153 -3.43 4.79 -14.16
CA LEU A 153 -3.67 3.98 -15.37
C LEU A 153 -2.71 4.37 -16.52
N GLY A 154 -2.44 5.66 -16.68
CA GLY A 154 -1.47 6.18 -17.65
C GLY A 154 -0.06 5.65 -17.36
N ALA A 155 0.38 5.72 -16.10
CA ALA A 155 1.67 5.21 -15.68
C ALA A 155 1.78 3.69 -15.89
N LEU A 156 0.75 2.91 -15.53
CA LEU A 156 0.73 1.47 -15.76
C LEU A 156 0.83 1.13 -17.25
N SER A 157 0.02 1.80 -18.08
CA SER A 157 0.01 1.60 -19.53
C SER A 157 1.38 1.93 -20.15
N PHE A 158 2.00 3.01 -19.69
CA PHE A 158 3.34 3.41 -20.13
C PHE A 158 4.40 2.37 -19.75
N VAL A 159 4.40 1.88 -18.52
CA VAL A 159 5.34 0.83 -18.08
C VAL A 159 5.13 -0.44 -18.88
N THR A 160 3.89 -0.92 -19.03
CA THR A 160 3.58 -2.13 -19.80
C THR A 160 4.02 -2.00 -21.26
N PHE A 161 3.74 -0.87 -21.90
CA PHE A 161 4.15 -0.61 -23.28
C PHE A 161 5.67 -0.54 -23.43
N SER A 162 6.36 0.15 -22.51
CA SER A 162 7.82 0.25 -22.51
C SER A 162 8.48 -1.10 -22.29
N SER A 163 7.96 -1.92 -21.36
CA SER A 163 8.42 -3.28 -21.14
C SER A 163 8.22 -4.17 -22.37
N TYR A 164 7.09 -4.03 -23.07
CA TYR A 164 6.84 -4.75 -24.32
C TYR A 164 7.85 -4.38 -25.42
N LEU A 165 8.08 -3.07 -25.63
CA LEU A 165 9.07 -2.59 -26.60
C LEU A 165 10.49 -3.08 -26.26
N TYR A 166 10.86 -3.02 -24.99
CA TYR A 166 12.15 -3.50 -24.51
C TYR A 166 12.33 -4.99 -24.77
N TYR A 167 11.33 -5.80 -24.47
CA TYR A 167 11.33 -7.24 -24.74
C TYR A 167 11.47 -7.53 -26.25
N ARG A 168 10.72 -6.83 -27.10
CA ARG A 168 10.81 -6.99 -28.56
C ARG A 168 12.20 -6.61 -29.10
N ALA A 169 12.83 -5.58 -28.54
CA ALA A 169 14.19 -5.22 -28.88
C ALA A 169 15.18 -6.35 -28.49
N GLN A 170 15.07 -6.91 -27.29
CA GLN A 170 15.93 -8.03 -26.87
C GLN A 170 15.83 -9.25 -27.79
N VAL A 171 14.62 -9.64 -28.19
CA VAL A 171 14.40 -10.73 -29.15
C VAL A 171 15.04 -10.41 -30.51
N ALA A 172 14.88 -9.18 -31.01
CA ALA A 172 15.45 -8.76 -32.29
C ALA A 172 17.00 -8.78 -32.30
N TYR A 173 17.64 -8.47 -31.17
CA TYR A 173 19.10 -8.53 -31.03
C TYR A 173 19.63 -9.94 -30.69
N GLY A 174 18.77 -10.94 -30.59
CA GLY A 174 19.16 -12.33 -30.30
C GLY A 174 19.67 -12.55 -28.88
N THR A 175 19.43 -11.62 -27.95
CA THR A 175 19.83 -11.78 -26.53
C THR A 175 18.90 -12.73 -25.78
N VAL A 176 17.67 -12.93 -26.26
CA VAL A 176 16.69 -13.89 -25.76
C VAL A 176 16.20 -14.73 -26.93
N ARG A 177 16.30 -16.06 -26.84
CA ARG A 177 15.77 -16.98 -27.87
C ARG A 177 14.24 -17.11 -27.71
N ASP A 178 13.51 -16.99 -28.81
CA ASP A 178 12.06 -17.21 -28.83
C ASP A 178 11.71 -18.58 -28.20
N GLY A 179 10.88 -18.57 -27.17
CA GLY A 179 10.43 -19.78 -26.46
C GLY A 179 11.11 -20.07 -25.12
N GLN A 180 12.16 -19.33 -24.73
CA GLN A 180 12.59 -19.30 -23.33
C GLN A 180 11.78 -18.23 -22.59
N THR A 181 10.69 -18.64 -21.93
CA THR A 181 10.15 -17.84 -20.82
C THR A 181 11.21 -17.77 -19.72
N PRO A 182 11.48 -16.58 -19.14
CA PRO A 182 12.40 -16.45 -18.02
C PRO A 182 12.00 -17.32 -16.82
#